data_AF-A0A6G8PUM0-F1
#
_entry.id   AF-A0A6G8PUM0-F1
#
_cell.length_a   1.000
_cell.length_b   1.000
_cell.length_c   1.000
_cell.angle_alpha   90.00
_cell.angle_beta   90.00
_cell.angle_gamma   90.00
#
_symmetry.space_group_name_H-M   'P 1'
#
loop_
_entity.id
_entity.type
_entity.pdbx_description
1 polymer ?
#
loop_
_entity_poly.entity_id
_entity_poly.type
_entity_poly.pdbx_seq_one_letter_code
_entity_poly.pdbx_strand_id
1 'polypeptide(L)' 'MAIVEPKNGADCTEEELISYCKSDLPSYSVPRNILFMKVEELPTTATGKVAKRMLRDMLAEHDRGARA' A
#
# COMPACT_ATOMS: atom_id res chain seq x y z
N MET A 1 0.64 5.91 4.13
CA MET A 1 0.88 4.50 3.79
C MET A 1 0.42 4.26 2.37
N ALA A 2 1.11 3.42 1.62
CA ALA A 2 0.74 3.01 0.27
C ALA A 2 0.54 1.49 0.21
N ILE A 3 -0.28 1.03 -0.74
CA ILE A 3 -0.44 -0.39 -1.04
C ILE A 3 0.06 -0.61 -2.47
N VAL A 4 0.89 -1.63 -2.65
CA VAL A 4 1.57 -1.90 -3.91
C VAL A 4 1.43 -3.37 -4.26
N GLU A 5 1.04 -3.65 -5.50
CA GLU A 5 1.18 -4.97 -6.11
C GLU A 5 2.39 -4.92 -7.06
N PRO A 6 3.47 -5.67 -6.79
CA PRO A 6 4.56 -5.80 -7.73
C PRO A 6 4.08 -6.47 -9.02
N LYS A 7 4.60 -6.03 -10.16
CA LYS A 7 4.37 -6.75 -11.41
C LYS A 7 4.96 -8.16 -11.32
N ASN A 8 4.40 -9.08 -12.08
CA ASN A 8 4.85 -10.46 -12.07
C ASN A 8 6.35 -10.55 -12.43
N GLY A 9 7.14 -11.17 -11.55
CA GLY A 9 8.60 -11.28 -11.70
C GLY A 9 9.39 -10.00 -11.34
N ALA A 10 8.74 -8.98 -10.78
CA ALA A 10 9.41 -7.83 -10.19
C ALA A 10 9.53 -8.03 -8.67
N ASP A 11 10.76 -7.99 -8.18
CA ASP A 11 11.06 -7.89 -6.75
C ASP A 11 11.41 -6.44 -6.44
N CYS A 12 10.75 -5.89 -5.44
CA CYS A 12 11.07 -4.57 -4.91
C CYS A 12 10.79 -4.55 -3.41
N THR A 13 11.68 -3.89 -2.68
CA THR A 13 11.56 -3.72 -1.24
C THR A 13 10.82 -2.43 -0.91
N GLU A 14 10.29 -2.35 0.31
CA GLU A 14 9.70 -1.13 0.85
C GLU A 14 10.71 0.03 0.83
N GLU A 15 11.95 -0.22 1.22
CA GLU A 15 13.02 0.79 1.29
C GLU A 15 13.37 1.36 -0.09
N GLU A 16 13.48 0.51 -1.11
CA GLU A 16 13.74 0.94 -2.48
C GLU A 16 12.62 1.83 -3.03
N LEU A 17 11.36 1.44 -2.82
CA LEU A 17 10.21 2.22 -3.26
C LEU A 17 10.09 3.55 -2.52
N ILE A 18 10.33 3.57 -1.20
CA ILE A 18 10.35 4.82 -0.43
C ILE A 18 11.50 5.73 -0.89
N SER A 19 12.68 5.18 -1.12
CA SER A 19 13.84 5.92 -1.63
C SER A 19 13.55 6.52 -3.01
N TYR A 20 12.94 5.74 -3.89
CA TYR A 20 12.47 6.18 -5.20
C TYR A 20 11.44 7.31 -5.09
N CYS A 21 10.47 7.21 -4.18
CA CYS A 21 9.53 8.30 -3.94
C CYS A 21 10.23 9.55 -3.39
N LYS A 22 11.25 9.42 -2.54
CA LYS A 22 11.97 10.57 -1.96
C LYS A 22 12.82 11.34 -2.98
N SER A 23 13.27 10.70 -4.06
CA SER A 23 14.10 11.37 -5.06
C SER A 23 13.29 12.32 -5.95
N ASP A 24 12.01 12.02 -6.17
CA ASP A 24 11.17 12.75 -7.14
C ASP A 24 9.94 13.43 -6.50
N LEU A 25 9.50 13.01 -5.31
CA LEU A 25 8.32 13.56 -4.64
C LEU A 25 8.65 14.45 -3.45
N PRO A 26 7.83 15.48 -3.18
CA PRO A 26 7.88 16.22 -1.93
C PRO A 26 7.70 15.30 -0.72
N SER A 27 8.40 15.60 0.38
CA SER A 27 8.48 14.74 1.57
C SER A 27 7.13 14.38 2.19
N TYR A 28 6.11 15.22 2.02
CA TYR A 28 4.75 14.98 2.53
C TYR A 28 3.94 13.98 1.68
N SER A 29 4.33 13.78 0.42
CA SER A 29 3.71 12.82 -0.50
C SER A 29 4.37 11.45 -0.45
N VAL A 30 5.56 11.37 0.14
CA VAL A 30 6.28 10.11 0.31
C VAL A 30 5.51 9.22 1.30
N PRO A 31 5.17 7.97 0.92
CA PRO A 31 4.51 7.06 1.84
C PRO A 31 5.44 6.73 3.00
N ARG A 32 4.92 6.79 4.23
CA ARG A 32 5.64 6.38 5.43
C ARG A 32 5.94 4.87 5.48
N ASN A 33 4.99 4.08 4.99
CA ASN A 33 5.07 2.63 4.95
C ASN A 33 4.44 2.13 3.64
N ILE A 34 4.90 0.97 3.16
CA ILE A 34 4.39 0.29 1.97
C ILE A 34 3.94 -1.12 2.33
N LEU A 35 2.67 -1.42 2.06
CA LEU A 35 2.12 -2.75 2.21
C LEU A 35 2.04 -3.43 0.85
N PHE A 36 2.63 -4.63 0.74
CA PHE A 36 2.48 -5.45 -0.45
C PHE A 36 1.24 -6.33 -0.34
N MET A 37 0.34 -6.23 -1.31
CA MET A 37 -0.91 -6.97 -1.35
C MET A 37 -1.31 -7.19 -2.81
N LYS A 38 -1.82 -8.37 -3.14
CA LYS A 38 -2.30 -8.63 -4.50
C LYS A 38 -3.60 -7.89 -4.77
N VAL A 39 -3.84 -7.52 -6.02
CA VAL A 39 -5.08 -6.84 -6.44
C VAL A 39 -6.32 -7.71 -6.20
N GLU A 40 -6.17 -9.02 -6.33
CA GLU A 40 -7.20 -10.02 -6.02
C GLU A 40 -7.60 -10.06 -4.54
N GLU A 41 -6.73 -9.58 -3.63
CA GLU A 41 -7.00 -9.48 -2.19
C GLU A 41 -7.59 -8.11 -1.79
N LEU A 42 -7.61 -7.14 -2.72
CA LEU A 42 -8.16 -5.82 -2.43
C LEU A 42 -9.69 -5.88 -2.31
N PRO A 43 -10.28 -5.25 -1.26
CA PRO A 43 -11.72 -5.16 -1.15
C PRO A 43 -12.26 -4.34 -2.33
N THR A 44 -13.14 -4.95 -3.10
CA THR A 44 -13.83 -4.29 -4.22
C THR A 44 -15.32 -4.12 -3.92
N THR A 45 -15.91 -3.11 -4.54
CA THR A 45 -17.36 -2.92 -4.57
C THR A 45 -17.99 -3.88 -5.57
N ALA A 46 -19.32 -4.02 -5.56
CA ALA A 46 -20.06 -4.85 -6.52
C ALA A 46 -19.80 -4.51 -8.01
N THR A 47 -19.17 -3.37 -8.29
CA THR A 47 -18.77 -2.93 -9.65
C THR A 47 -17.29 -3.15 -9.96
N GLY A 48 -16.55 -3.87 -9.09
CA GLY A 48 -15.12 -4.15 -9.26
C GLY A 48 -14.17 -3.00 -8.91
N LYS A 49 -14.69 -1.84 -8.49
CA LYS A 49 -13.86 -0.71 -8.05
C LYS A 49 -13.34 -0.93 -6.63
N VAL A 50 -12.11 -0.51 -6.35
CA VAL A 50 -11.51 -0.56 -5.01
C VAL A 50 -12.39 0.16 -3.98
N ALA A 51 -12.83 -0.56 -2.97
CA ALA A 51 -13.64 -0.07 -1.88
C ALA A 51 -12.78 0.64 -0.83
N LYS A 52 -12.40 1.90 -1.10
CA LYS A 52 -11.54 2.72 -0.21
C LYS A 52 -11.98 2.79 1.25
N ARG A 53 -13.28 2.60 1.55
CA ARG A 53 -13.78 2.54 2.94
C ARG A 53 -13.25 1.30 3.64
N MET A 54 -13.55 0.12 3.11
CA MET A 54 -13.09 -1.17 3.66
C MET A 54 -11.57 -1.25 3.69
N LEU A 55 -10.92 -0.70 2.67
CA LEU A 55 -9.46 -0.64 2.65
C LEU A 55 -8.89 0.15 3.83
N ARG A 56 -9.49 1.30 4.19
CA ARG A 56 -9.05 2.08 5.36
C ARG A 56 -9.26 1.31 6.66
N ASP A 57 -10.35 0.56 6.78
CA ASP A 57 -10.64 -0.26 7.96
C ASP A 57 -9.60 -1.38 8.11
N MET A 58 -9.30 -2.10 7.03
CA MET A 58 -8.25 -3.14 7.00
C MET A 58 -6.88 -2.58 7.38
N LEU A 59 -6.51 -1.42 6.84
CA LEU A 59 -5.23 -0.78 7.15
C LEU A 59 -5.18 -0.30 8.61
N ALA A 60 -6.28 0.19 9.16
CA ALA A 60 -6.35 0.59 10.57
C ALA A 60 -6.23 -0.60 11.54
N GLU A 61 -6.65 -1.80 11.13
CA GLU A 61 -6.40 -3.04 11.89
C GLU A 61 -4.95 -3.50 11.76
N HIS A 62 -4.39 -3.45 10.55
CA HIS A 62 -2.99 -3.80 10.31
C HIS A 62 -2.03 -2.89 11.10
N ASP A 63 -2.27 -1.58 11.10
CA ASP A 63 -1.48 -0.59 11.86
C ASP A 63 -1.59 -0.78 13.38
N ARG A 64 -2.69 -1.36 13.88
CA ARG A 64 -2.88 -1.67 15.30
C ARG A 64 -2.14 -2.94 15.70
N GLY A 65 -2.14 -3.96 14.84
CA GLY A 65 -1.40 -5.21 15.07
C GLY A 65 0.11 -5.05 14.96
N ALA A 66 0.61 -4.18 14.09
CA ALA A 66 2.05 -3.94 13.91
C ALA A 66 2.67 -3.02 14.98
N ARG A 67 1.86 -2.32 15.79
CA ARG A 67 2.30 -1.44 16.90
C ARG A 67 2.17 -2.09 18.29
N ALA A 68 1.66 -3.31 18.38
CA ALA A 68 1.58 -4.10 19.61
C ALA A 68 2.82 -5.00 19.75
#